data_AF-A0A0J6L0H9-F1
#
_entry.id   AF-A0A0J6L0H9-F1
#
_cell.length_a   1.000
_cell.length_b   1.000
_cell.length_c   1.000
_cell.angle_alpha   90.00
_cell.angle_beta   90.00
_cell.angle_gamma   90.00
#
_symmetry.space_group_name_H-M   'P 1'
#
loop_
_entity.id
_entity.type
_entity.pdbx_description
1 polymer ?
#
loop_
_entity_poly.entity_id
_entity_poly.type
_entity_poly.pdbx_seq_one_letter_code
_entity_poly.pdbx_strand_id
1 'polypeptide(L)' 'MCACEGTGVIRNDMGTGMYQFAPCICEAGNRTPEEVDRRRHAVMTRLKAIHQLQMREKAETVA' A
#
# COMPACT_ATOMS: atom_id res chain seq x y z
N MET A 1 11.95 -15.15 -3.23
CA MET A 1 12.45 -15.19 -1.84
C MET A 1 12.07 -13.90 -1.15
N CYS A 2 11.40 -13.94 0.00
CA CYS A 2 11.13 -12.74 0.80
C CYS A 2 12.41 -12.28 1.51
N ALA A 3 12.65 -10.97 1.59
CA ALA A 3 13.71 -10.36 2.41
C ALA A 3 13.62 -10.64 3.93
N CYS A 4 12.57 -11.32 4.35
CA CYS A 4 12.16 -11.56 5.73
C CYS A 4 11.98 -13.05 6.09
N GLU A 5 11.99 -13.92 5.08
CA GLU A 5 11.69 -15.37 5.19
C GLU A 5 10.41 -15.75 5.97
N GLY A 6 9.42 -14.87 6.04
CA GLY A 6 8.16 -15.10 6.78
C GLY A 6 8.25 -14.87 8.29
N THR A 7 9.40 -14.43 8.80
CA THR A 7 9.65 -14.24 10.24
C THR A 7 9.31 -12.82 10.74
N GLY A 8 9.11 -11.86 9.84
CA GLY A 8 8.98 -10.44 10.20
C GLY A 8 10.30 -9.75 10.57
N VAL A 9 11.42 -10.44 10.40
CA VAL A 9 12.77 -9.91 10.61
C VAL A 9 13.41 -9.68 9.24
N ILE A 10 13.62 -8.41 8.88
CA ILE A 10 14.31 -8.05 7.63
C ILE A 10 15.80 -7.97 7.94
N ARG A 11 16.60 -8.84 7.31
CA ARG A 11 18.06 -8.77 7.41
C ARG A 11 18.54 -7.68 6.45
N ASN A 12 19.18 -6.65 6.98
CA ASN A 12 19.76 -5.61 6.15
C ASN A 12 21.19 -6.01 5.79
N ASP A 13 21.37 -6.47 4.55
CA ASP A 13 22.63 -7.04 4.06
C ASP A 13 23.71 -5.98 3.75
N MET A 14 23.63 -4.78 4.36
CA MET A 14 24.63 -3.71 4.26
C MET A 14 25.94 -4.00 5.00
N GLY A 15 26.35 -5.28 5.10
CA GLY A 15 27.66 -5.70 5.62
C GLY A 15 27.89 -5.52 7.13
N THR A 16 26.90 -5.06 7.88
CA THR A 16 27.03 -4.72 9.32
C THR A 16 26.21 -5.62 10.25
N GLY A 17 25.39 -6.53 9.71
CA GLY A 17 24.57 -7.44 10.52
C GLY A 17 23.37 -6.78 11.22
N MET A 18 22.89 -5.64 10.69
CA MET A 18 21.70 -4.97 11.24
C MET A 18 20.43 -5.73 10.84
N TYR A 19 19.57 -5.97 11.82
CA TYR A 19 18.23 -6.51 11.62
C TYR A 19 17.19 -5.41 11.86
N GLN A 20 16.22 -5.30 10.96
CA GLN A 20 15.08 -4.41 11.12
C GLN A 20 13.83 -5.25 11.39
N PHE A 21 13.17 -4.98 12.51
CA PHE A 21 11.84 -5.49 12.78
C PHE A 21 10.82 -4.61 12.04
N ALA A 22 10.15 -5.17 11.04
CA ALA A 22 9.12 -4.48 10.28
C ALA A 22 8.05 -5.50 9.85
N PRO A 23 6.80 -5.07 9.63
CA PRO A 23 5.78 -5.96 9.09
C PRO A 23 6.28 -6.61 7.80
N CYS A 24 6.26 -7.94 7.77
CA CYS A 24 6.54 -8.72 6.58
C CYS A 24 5.52 -8.36 5.49
N ILE A 25 5.88 -7.49 4.54
CA ILE A 25 5.04 -7.08 3.40
C ILE A 25 5.03 -8.10 2.26
N CYS A 26 5.10 -9.37 2.62
CA CYS A 26 5.55 -10.46 1.76
C CYS A 26 4.39 -11.01 0.93
N GLU A 27 3.22 -11.08 1.57
CA GLU A 27 1.94 -11.26 0.88
C GLU A 27 1.64 -10.12 -0.10
N ALA A 28 2.19 -8.92 0.13
CA ALA A 28 2.06 -7.82 -0.84
C ALA A 28 3.05 -7.98 -2.01
N GLY A 29 4.27 -8.48 -1.74
CA GLY A 29 5.29 -8.77 -2.77
C GLY A 29 5.03 -10.02 -3.61
N ASN A 30 4.21 -10.97 -3.14
CA ASN A 30 3.82 -12.17 -3.88
C ASN A 30 2.67 -11.96 -4.89
N ARG A 31 2.10 -10.75 -4.98
CA ARG A 31 1.02 -10.44 -5.93
C ARG A 31 1.58 -10.17 -7.30
N THR A 32 0.87 -10.59 -8.34
CA THR A 32 1.30 -10.28 -9.71
C THR A 32 1.12 -8.78 -9.99
N PRO A 33 1.90 -8.19 -10.91
CA PRO A 33 1.73 -6.80 -11.32
C PRO A 33 0.28 -6.47 -11.73
N GLU A 34 -0.39 -7.40 -12.41
CA GLU A 34 -1.78 -7.25 -12.87
C GLU A 34 -2.77 -7.21 -11.70
N GLU A 35 -2.58 -8.05 -10.68
CA GLU A 35 -3.40 -8.03 -9.48
C GLU A 35 -3.24 -6.72 -8.71
N VAL A 36 -2.00 -6.22 -8.62
CA VAL A 36 -1.70 -4.94 -7.98
C VAL A 36 -2.33 -3.79 -8.76
N ASP A 37 -2.23 -3.79 -10.09
CA ASP A 37 -2.79 -2.75 -10.94
C ASP A 37 -4.32 -2.70 -10.86
N ARG A 38 -4.99 -3.86 -10.91
CA ARG A 38 -6.45 -3.96 -10.73
C ARG A 38 -6.89 -3.37 -9.38
N ARG A 39 -6.17 -3.68 -8.30
CA ARG A 39 -6.46 -3.13 -6.96
C ARG A 39 -6.24 -1.62 -6.91
N ARG A 40 -5.16 -1.11 -7.53
CA ARG A 40 -4.90 0.33 -7.64
C ARG A 40 -6.05 1.04 -8.36
N HIS A 41 -6.50 0.50 -9.48
CA HIS A 41 -7.62 1.07 -10.23
C HIS A 41 -8.90 1.14 -9.40
N ALA A 42 -9.25 0.06 -8.70
CA ALA A 42 -10.43 0.01 -7.82
C ALA A 42 -10.37 1.07 -6.70
N VAL A 43 -9.21 1.22 -6.06
CA VAL A 43 -9.00 2.24 -5.01
C VAL A 43 -9.11 3.65 -5.59
N MET A 44 -8.49 3.91 -6.75
CA MET A 44 -8.55 5.21 -7.41
C MET A 44 -9.96 5.61 -7.81
N THR A 45 -10.78 4.68 -8.31
CA THR A 45 -12.19 4.93 -8.62
C THR A 45 -12.97 5.33 -7.37
N ARG A 46 -12.78 4.62 -6.25
CA ARG A 46 -13.44 4.94 -4.98
C ARG A 46 -13.01 6.31 -4.45
N LEU A 47 -11.71 6.62 -4.51
CA LEU A 47 -11.17 7.91 -4.08
C LEU A 47 -11.72 9.07 -4.92
N LYS A 48 -11.83 8.90 -6.24
CA LYS A 48 -12.44 9.91 -7.12
C LYS A 48 -13.91 10.17 -6.75
N ALA A 49 -14.68 9.13 -6.50
CA ALA A 49 -16.09 9.26 -6.11
C ALA A 49 -16.23 10.02 -4.78
N ILE A 50 -15.43 9.65 -3.77
CA ILE A 50 -15.41 10.34 -2.47
C ILE A 50 -15.02 11.81 -2.65
N HIS A 51 -13.99 12.10 -3.45
CA HIS A 51 -13.56 13.46 -3.70
C HIS A 51 -14.66 14.32 -4.34
N GLN A 52 -15.39 13.77 -5.33
CA GLN A 52 -16.51 14.48 -5.94
C GLN A 52 -17.62 14.80 -4.92
N LEU A 53 -17.94 13.85 -4.02
CA LEU A 53 -18.91 14.08 -2.95
C LEU A 53 -18.45 15.19 -2.01
N GLN A 54 -17.19 15.15 -1.56
CA GLN A 54 -16.62 16.19 -0.70
C GLN A 54 -16.64 17.58 -1.35
N MET A 55 -16.44 17.66 -2.67
CA MET A 55 -16.52 18.94 -3.38
C MET A 55 -17.95 19.48 -3.46
N ARG A 56 -18.96 18.61 -3.60
CA ARG A 56 -20.38 19.00 -3.58
C ARG A 56 -20.80 19.46 -2.19
N GLU A 57 -20.47 18.69 -1.15
CA GLU A 57 -20.75 19.09 0.24
C GLU A 57 -20.11 20.45 0.56
N LYS A 58 -18.86 20.67 0.16
CA LYS A 58 -18.20 21.97 0.33
C LYS A 58 -18.94 23.09 -0.40
N ALA A 59 -19.35 22.87 -1.65
CA ALA A 59 -20.08 23.87 -2.41
C ALA A 59 -21.44 24.21 -1.78
N GLU A 60 -22.14 23.21 -1.24
CA GLU A 60 -23.42 23.38 -0.53
C GLU A 60 -23.25 24.10 0.81
N THR A 61 -22.17 23.84 1.55
CA THR A 61 -21.91 24.53 2.83
C THR A 61 -21.49 26.00 2.69
N VAL A 62 -21.09 26.43 1.48
CA VAL A 62 -20.63 27.80 1.18
C VAL A 62 -21.75 28.64 0.54
N ALA A 63 -22.89 28.04 0.20
CA ALA A 63 -24.07 28.69 -0.35
C ALA A 63 -25.05 29.13 0.75
#